data_AF-A0A662FEB0-F1
#
_entry.id   AF-A0A662FEB0-F1
#
_cell.length_a   1.000
_cell.length_b   1.000
_cell.length_c   1.000
_cell.angle_alpha   90.00
_cell.angle_beta   90.00
_cell.angle_gamma   90.00
#
_symmetry.space_group_name_H-M   'P 1'
#
loop_
_entity.id
_entity.type
_entity.pdbx_description
1 polymer ?
#
loop_
_entity_poly.entity_id
_entity_poly.type
_entity_poly.pdbx_seq_one_letter_code
_entity_poly.pdbx_strand_id
1 'polypeptide(L)'
;MAEKGAFSYEVIRSGEETILRVDCEALPYVPSIEDNPVVMARTIELLAKVGTVTKIVFVQKRDYEYDLRQVSLLQEIATIYRRLVKRRELFSVRAIGVNCIRWLEAKYATLRLRFFTMLREDPVGAYVMLRRAAREERLELNKVVSKEHADCLQRYIALLDYLVGLLDKTRLIALAKPHLVGYSIGDRSIYRRIFRPVIKPDFMFTKLMASYPAEAEAIDSYYVGETEVTIFKLPRTTQYLYHVIPPEFKLKEDHYDILDTARRIMAEHKPTRKEFVDPERMRRVFYNVGRDLLSELAEQKGILLREKDLDLLTQILVRYTVGFGLIEVILADQRIQDITINSPMGMLPMFVVHADYGDCITNIIPTAAEAEGWASKLRMISGRPLDEANPILDSEIILPVARARVCVIAPPLTPMGLGYAFR
;
A
#
# COMPACT_ATOMS: atom_id res chain seq x y z
N MET A 1 -5.60 4.34 28.18
CA MET A 1 -4.71 4.50 27.00
C MET A 1 -5.11 5.82 26.34
N ALA A 2 -4.19 6.72 26.05
CA ALA A 2 -4.53 7.99 25.38
C ALA A 2 -5.09 7.67 23.98
N GLU A 3 -6.27 8.19 23.65
CA GLU A 3 -6.85 8.09 22.31
C GLU A 3 -5.84 8.67 21.30
N LYS A 4 -5.25 7.81 20.46
CA LYS A 4 -4.48 8.28 19.32
C LYS A 4 -5.45 9.02 18.40
N GLY A 5 -5.26 10.33 18.25
CA GLY A 5 -6.09 11.13 17.37
C GLY A 5 -6.06 10.62 15.93
N ALA A 6 -7.16 10.80 15.19
CA ALA A 6 -7.23 10.45 13.77
C ALA A 6 -6.06 11.08 12.99
N PHE A 7 -5.44 10.31 12.07
CA PHE A 7 -4.20 10.67 11.36
C PHE A 7 -2.95 10.80 12.25
N SER A 8 -2.87 10.09 13.37
CA SER A 8 -1.59 9.94 14.08
C SER A 8 -0.56 9.28 13.15
N TYR A 9 0.71 9.64 13.24
CA TYR A 9 1.70 9.14 12.31
C TYR A 9 3.05 8.88 12.98
N GLU A 10 3.81 7.97 12.37
CA GLU A 10 5.19 7.67 12.73
C GLU A 10 6.05 7.57 11.45
N VAL A 11 7.34 7.80 11.62
CA VAL A 11 8.31 7.72 10.52
C VAL A 11 9.25 6.57 10.83
N ILE A 12 9.10 5.49 10.07
CA ILE A 12 9.87 4.26 10.25
C ILE A 12 11.00 4.28 9.23
N ARG A 13 12.23 4.01 9.69
CA ARG A 13 13.41 3.87 8.82
C ARG A 13 13.79 2.40 8.79
N SER A 14 13.76 1.80 7.61
CA SER A 14 14.12 0.39 7.40
C SER A 14 15.02 0.30 6.18
N GLY A 15 16.32 0.13 6.41
CA GLY A 15 17.33 0.15 5.34
C GLY A 15 17.31 1.48 4.57
N GLU A 16 17.13 1.40 3.25
CA GLU A 16 16.99 2.57 2.36
C GLU A 16 15.57 3.15 2.34
N GLU A 17 14.59 2.47 2.94
CA GLU A 17 13.21 2.94 2.99
C GLU A 17 12.97 3.87 4.19
N THR A 18 12.37 5.03 3.92
CA THR A 18 11.77 5.91 4.93
C THR A 18 10.26 5.88 4.74
N ILE A 19 9.56 5.20 5.64
CA ILE A 19 8.13 4.93 5.56
C ILE A 19 7.39 5.92 6.46
N LEU A 20 6.47 6.70 5.87
CA LEU A 20 5.47 7.45 6.62
C LEU A 20 4.28 6.54 6.88
N ARG A 21 4.17 6.02 8.10
CA ARG A 21 3.04 5.20 8.54
C ARG A 21 2.01 6.09 9.24
N VAL A 22 0.78 6.09 8.74
CA VAL A 22 -0.30 6.96 9.19
C VAL A 22 -1.45 6.10 9.68
N ASP A 23 -1.82 6.26 10.94
CA ASP A 23 -2.93 5.59 11.60
C ASP A 23 -4.25 6.27 11.24
N CYS A 24 -5.11 5.50 10.59
CA CYS A 24 -6.40 5.90 10.06
C CYS A 24 -7.55 5.04 10.62
N GLU A 25 -7.33 4.21 11.64
CA GLU A 25 -8.36 3.30 12.18
C GLU A 25 -9.64 4.02 12.59
N ALA A 26 -9.51 5.21 13.20
CA ALA A 26 -10.64 6.01 13.67
C ALA A 26 -11.41 6.77 12.56
N LEU A 27 -10.99 6.66 11.29
CA LEU A 27 -11.66 7.36 10.18
C LEU A 27 -12.94 6.63 9.74
N PRO A 28 -14.07 7.34 9.55
CA PRO A 28 -15.31 6.73 9.06
C PRO A 28 -15.31 6.49 7.54
N TYR A 29 -14.19 6.72 6.87
CA TYR A 29 -14.03 6.59 5.41
C TYR A 29 -12.66 6.00 5.08
N VAL A 30 -12.53 5.50 3.85
CA VAL A 30 -11.28 4.90 3.34
C VAL A 30 -10.19 5.97 3.18
N PRO A 31 -8.96 5.73 3.68
CA PRO A 31 -7.83 6.66 3.55
C PRO A 31 -7.21 6.59 2.14
N SER A 32 -8.01 6.92 1.12
CA SER A 32 -7.61 6.97 -0.28
C SER A 32 -7.14 8.37 -0.68
N ILE A 33 -5.93 8.47 -1.23
CA ILE A 33 -5.40 9.74 -1.75
C ILE A 33 -6.19 10.13 -3.01
N GLU A 34 -6.45 9.17 -3.91
CA GLU A 34 -7.14 9.42 -5.17
C GLU A 34 -8.60 9.80 -5.00
N ASP A 35 -9.31 9.26 -4.01
CA ASP A 35 -10.76 9.47 -3.88
C ASP A 35 -11.15 10.51 -2.83
N ASN A 36 -10.28 10.80 -1.86
CA ASN A 36 -10.64 11.67 -0.74
C ASN A 36 -9.77 12.94 -0.66
N PRO A 37 -10.35 14.14 -0.83
CA PRO A 37 -9.62 15.40 -0.76
C PRO A 37 -9.02 15.67 0.63
N VAL A 38 -9.69 15.21 1.70
CA VAL A 38 -9.22 15.37 3.07
C VAL A 38 -7.95 14.54 3.31
N VAL A 39 -7.93 13.30 2.82
CA VAL A 39 -6.76 12.41 2.91
C VAL A 39 -5.59 13.01 2.13
N MET A 40 -5.82 13.49 0.90
CA MET A 40 -4.80 14.17 0.11
C MET A 40 -4.23 15.40 0.84
N ALA A 41 -5.10 16.23 1.43
CA ALA A 41 -4.68 17.41 2.17
C ALA A 41 -3.82 17.07 3.38
N ARG A 42 -4.25 16.10 4.20
CA ARG A 42 -3.47 15.61 5.34
C ARG A 42 -2.13 15.03 4.91
N THR A 43 -2.10 14.29 3.81
CA THR A 43 -0.87 13.72 3.26
C THR A 43 0.13 14.81 2.90
N ILE A 44 -0.30 15.84 2.16
CA ILE A 44 0.55 16.97 1.76
C ILE A 44 1.08 17.73 2.98
N GLU A 45 0.25 17.92 4.02
CA GLU A 45 0.67 18.53 5.28
C GLU A 45 1.73 17.72 6.01
N LEU A 46 1.52 16.41 6.11
CA LEU A 46 2.47 15.49 6.76
C LEU A 46 3.81 15.45 6.01
N LEU A 47 3.79 15.34 4.69
CA LEU A 47 5.01 15.38 3.87
C LEU A 47 5.74 16.72 3.98
N ALA A 48 5.00 17.84 4.06
CA ALA A 48 5.60 19.15 4.26
C ALA A 48 6.28 19.28 5.64
N LYS A 49 5.76 18.61 6.67
CA LYS A 49 6.29 18.59 8.03
C LYS A 49 7.48 17.63 8.18
N VAL A 50 7.33 16.40 7.71
CA VAL A 50 8.27 15.29 7.90
C VAL A 50 9.48 15.38 6.96
N GLY A 51 9.27 15.86 5.73
CA GLY A 51 10.32 15.88 4.71
C GLY A 51 10.19 14.70 3.73
N THR A 52 11.31 14.25 3.20
CA THR A 52 11.34 13.22 2.14
C THR A 52 11.09 11.85 2.73
N VAL A 53 10.14 11.12 2.15
CA VAL A 53 9.83 9.73 2.48
C VAL A 53 9.78 8.91 1.19
N THR A 54 10.08 7.63 1.26
CA THR A 54 10.09 6.72 0.10
C THR A 54 8.78 5.96 -0.04
N LYS A 55 7.98 5.88 1.03
CA LYS A 55 6.74 5.13 1.07
C LYS A 55 5.74 5.79 2.02
N ILE A 56 4.45 5.73 1.68
CA ILE A 56 3.36 6.10 2.58
C ILE A 56 2.50 4.87 2.80
N VAL A 57 2.12 4.61 4.04
CA VAL A 57 1.20 3.53 4.42
C VAL A 57 0.11 4.12 5.27
N PHE A 58 -1.14 4.12 4.78
CA PHE A 58 -2.30 4.38 5.64
C PHE A 58 -2.78 3.06 6.21
N VAL A 59 -2.87 3.01 7.53
CA VAL A 59 -3.27 1.84 8.29
C VAL A 59 -4.70 2.06 8.75
N GLN A 60 -5.61 1.24 8.24
CA GLN A 60 -6.98 1.14 8.72
C GLN A 60 -7.32 -0.35 8.84
N LYS A 61 -8.51 -0.80 8.46
CA LYS A 61 -8.83 -2.22 8.30
C LYS A 61 -7.93 -2.93 7.26
N ARG A 62 -7.39 -2.14 6.32
CA ARG A 62 -6.46 -2.52 5.26
C ARG A 62 -5.32 -1.52 5.21
N ASP A 63 -4.16 -1.98 4.78
CA ASP A 63 -3.01 -1.15 4.51
C ASP A 63 -3.07 -0.62 3.08
N TYR A 64 -3.05 0.70 2.94
CA TYR A 64 -3.00 1.39 1.64
C TYR A 64 -1.59 1.92 1.44
N GLU A 65 -0.81 1.22 0.61
CA GLU A 65 0.58 1.55 0.37
C GLU A 65 0.77 2.34 -0.93
N TYR A 66 1.50 3.45 -0.84
CA TYR A 66 1.96 4.25 -1.98
C TYR A 66 3.48 4.20 -2.04
N ASP A 67 3.99 3.80 -3.21
CA ASP A 67 5.42 3.60 -3.45
C ASP A 67 6.16 4.91 -3.77
N LEU A 68 7.48 4.82 -3.89
CA LEU A 68 8.34 5.98 -4.16
C LEU A 68 7.90 6.79 -5.39
N ARG A 69 7.44 6.10 -6.45
CA ARG A 69 7.00 6.76 -7.69
C ARG A 69 5.84 7.70 -7.41
N GLN A 70 4.81 7.21 -6.73
CA GLN A 70 3.61 7.99 -6.37
C GLN A 70 3.90 9.04 -5.30
N VAL A 71 4.63 8.68 -4.24
CA VAL A 71 5.00 9.59 -3.16
C VAL A 71 5.80 10.78 -3.67
N SER A 72 6.68 10.56 -4.64
CA SER A 72 7.50 11.63 -5.23
C SER A 72 6.66 12.73 -5.92
N LEU A 73 5.47 12.39 -6.45
CA LEU A 73 4.55 13.36 -7.03
C LEU A 73 3.97 14.28 -5.95
N LEU A 74 3.57 13.70 -4.82
CA LEU A 74 3.02 14.44 -3.67
C LEU A 74 4.10 15.26 -2.96
N GLN A 75 5.34 14.77 -2.93
CA GLN A 75 6.49 15.45 -2.33
C GLN A 75 6.78 16.79 -3.01
N GLU A 76 6.63 16.88 -4.34
CA GLU A 76 6.78 18.13 -5.09
C GLU A 76 5.74 19.16 -4.66
N ILE A 77 4.47 18.75 -4.54
CA ILE A 77 3.38 19.60 -4.08
C ILE A 77 3.60 20.05 -2.63
N ALA A 78 3.97 19.14 -1.74
CA ALA A 78 4.29 19.44 -0.34
C ALA A 78 5.46 20.45 -0.23
N THR A 79 6.46 20.34 -1.11
CA THR A 79 7.60 21.26 -1.15
C THR A 79 7.18 22.66 -1.63
N ILE A 80 6.30 22.75 -2.63
CA ILE A 80 5.72 24.02 -3.08
C ILE A 80 4.87 24.63 -1.96
N TYR A 81 3.98 23.85 -1.36
CA TYR A 81 3.14 24.29 -0.24
C TYR A 81 3.97 24.85 0.90
N ARG A 82 4.98 24.10 1.38
CA ARG A 82 5.90 24.53 2.45
C ARG A 82 6.61 25.85 2.12
N ARG A 83 7.06 26.00 0.87
CA ARG A 83 7.76 27.21 0.39
C ARG A 83 6.83 28.42 0.38
N LEU A 84 5.59 28.27 -0.10
CA LEU A 84 4.60 29.34 -0.19
C LEU A 84 4.06 29.74 1.19
N VAL A 85 3.88 28.78 2.09
CA VAL A 85 3.50 29.04 3.49
C VAL A 85 4.57 29.86 4.22
N LYS A 86 5.87 29.70 3.89
CA LYS A 86 6.94 30.56 4.44
C LYS A 86 6.98 31.96 3.80
N ARG A 87 6.38 32.13 2.62
CA ARG A 87 6.34 33.40 1.88
C ARG A 87 4.94 34.02 1.87
N ARG A 88 4.25 34.03 3.03
CA ARG A 88 2.87 34.57 3.13
C ARG A 88 2.77 36.03 2.71
N GLU A 89 3.87 36.78 2.79
CA GLU A 89 3.94 38.18 2.39
C GLU A 89 3.60 38.39 0.91
N LEU A 90 3.84 37.41 0.03
CA LEU A 90 3.45 37.45 -1.38
C LEU A 90 1.94 37.61 -1.58
N PHE A 91 1.15 37.22 -0.59
CA PHE A 91 -0.31 37.28 -0.59
C PHE A 91 -0.84 38.37 0.34
N SER A 92 0.02 39.29 0.79
CA SER A 92 -0.34 40.36 1.73
C SER A 92 -0.69 41.66 1.01
N VAL A 93 -1.51 42.48 1.66
CA VAL A 93 -1.86 43.84 1.22
C VAL A 93 -0.62 44.72 1.00
N ARG A 94 0.47 44.45 1.72
CA ARG A 94 1.75 45.15 1.54
C ARG A 94 2.43 44.80 0.21
N ALA A 95 2.30 43.56 -0.28
CA ALA A 95 2.82 43.16 -1.59
C ALA A 95 1.96 43.67 -2.76
N ILE A 96 0.68 43.98 -2.52
CA ILE A 96 -0.25 44.58 -3.50
C ILE A 96 0.18 46.02 -3.85
N GLY A 97 0.71 46.76 -2.87
CA GLY A 97 0.98 48.19 -2.96
C GLY A 97 -0.24 49.02 -2.57
N VAL A 98 -0.04 50.07 -1.78
CA VAL A 98 -1.10 50.87 -1.14
C VAL A 98 -2.13 51.40 -2.14
N ASN A 99 -1.67 51.81 -3.33
CA ASN A 99 -2.53 52.38 -4.37
C ASN A 99 -3.46 51.35 -5.03
N CYS A 100 -3.14 50.06 -4.91
CA CYS A 100 -3.85 48.96 -5.57
C CYS A 100 -4.91 48.29 -4.67
N ILE A 101 -4.94 48.64 -3.37
CA ILE A 101 -5.82 48.01 -2.36
C ILE A 101 -7.29 48.08 -2.80
N ARG A 102 -7.74 49.27 -3.22
CA ARG A 102 -9.14 49.52 -3.62
C ARG A 102 -9.68 48.60 -4.72
N TRP A 103 -8.81 48.03 -5.55
CA TRP A 103 -9.21 47.15 -6.66
C TRP A 103 -8.93 45.68 -6.37
N LEU A 104 -7.86 45.38 -5.63
CA LEU A 104 -7.30 44.02 -5.55
C LEU A 104 -7.43 43.36 -4.18
N GLU A 105 -7.84 44.07 -3.14
CA GLU A 105 -7.93 43.52 -1.78
C GLU A 105 -8.79 42.25 -1.72
N ALA A 106 -10.01 42.32 -2.27
CA ALA A 106 -10.92 41.17 -2.33
C ALA A 106 -10.32 40.02 -3.15
N LYS A 107 -9.73 40.30 -4.32
CA LYS A 107 -9.14 39.29 -5.21
C LYS A 107 -7.96 38.56 -4.55
N TYR A 108 -7.10 39.28 -3.83
CA TYR A 108 -5.98 38.68 -3.08
C TYR A 108 -6.46 37.86 -1.88
N ALA A 109 -7.46 38.35 -1.14
CA ALA A 109 -8.02 37.61 -0.02
C ALA A 109 -8.64 36.28 -0.48
N THR A 110 -9.44 36.31 -1.54
CA THR A 110 -10.04 35.12 -2.16
C THR A 110 -8.97 34.18 -2.71
N LEU A 111 -7.98 34.69 -3.43
CA LEU A 111 -6.87 33.89 -3.94
C LEU A 111 -6.15 33.19 -2.79
N ARG A 112 -5.76 33.93 -1.74
CA ARG A 112 -5.04 33.37 -0.59
C ARG A 112 -5.82 32.23 0.05
N LEU A 113 -7.10 32.44 0.39
CA LEU A 113 -7.89 31.42 1.06
C LEU A 113 -8.08 30.20 0.15
N ARG A 114 -8.55 30.42 -1.08
CA ARG A 114 -8.95 29.34 -1.99
C ARG A 114 -7.74 28.56 -2.49
N PHE A 115 -6.64 29.23 -2.82
CA PHE A 115 -5.44 28.57 -3.34
C PHE A 115 -4.80 27.63 -2.31
N PHE A 116 -4.61 28.05 -1.05
CA PHE A 116 -3.97 27.19 -0.06
C PHE A 116 -4.83 25.99 0.35
N THR A 117 -6.15 26.11 0.29
CA THR A 117 -7.08 24.97 0.47
C THR A 117 -6.99 24.03 -0.73
N MET A 118 -7.19 24.55 -1.94
CA MET A 118 -7.13 23.74 -3.17
C MET A 118 -5.76 23.07 -3.38
N LEU A 119 -4.66 23.75 -3.06
CA LEU A 119 -3.31 23.17 -3.23
C LEU A 119 -3.11 21.91 -2.38
N ARG A 120 -3.81 21.78 -1.25
CA ARG A 120 -3.76 20.61 -0.38
C ARG A 120 -4.82 19.57 -0.78
N GLU A 121 -6.03 19.99 -1.09
CA GLU A 121 -7.15 19.08 -1.34
C GLU A 121 -7.23 18.56 -2.79
N ASP A 122 -6.88 19.42 -3.75
CA ASP A 122 -6.98 19.20 -5.18
C ASP A 122 -5.90 20.02 -5.96
N PRO A 123 -4.63 19.58 -5.97
CA PRO A 123 -3.55 20.29 -6.65
C PRO A 123 -3.80 20.54 -8.16
N VAL A 124 -4.44 19.59 -8.84
CA VAL A 124 -4.84 19.73 -10.25
C VAL A 124 -5.93 20.78 -10.40
N GLY A 125 -6.96 20.76 -9.55
CA GLY A 125 -7.97 21.80 -9.49
C GLY A 125 -7.40 23.17 -9.16
N ALA A 126 -6.40 23.26 -8.28
CA ALA A 126 -5.69 24.50 -7.97
C ALA A 126 -4.99 25.08 -9.21
N TYR A 127 -4.31 24.23 -9.99
CA TYR A 127 -3.69 24.62 -11.25
C TYR A 127 -4.70 25.13 -12.28
N VAL A 128 -5.81 24.42 -12.47
CA VAL A 128 -6.88 24.81 -13.39
C VAL A 128 -7.55 26.12 -12.95
N MET A 129 -7.80 26.28 -11.65
CA MET A 129 -8.37 27.49 -11.06
C MET A 129 -7.47 28.71 -11.32
N LEU A 130 -6.16 28.59 -11.10
CA LEU A 130 -5.20 29.67 -11.37
C LEU A 130 -5.16 30.04 -12.85
N ARG A 131 -5.19 29.05 -13.77
CA ARG A 131 -5.20 29.32 -15.22
C ARG A 131 -6.47 30.03 -15.67
N ARG A 132 -7.63 29.66 -15.11
CA ARG A 132 -8.91 30.32 -15.39
C ARG A 132 -8.89 31.76 -14.89
N ALA A 133 -8.46 31.98 -13.64
CA ALA A 133 -8.31 33.31 -13.06
C ALA A 133 -7.35 34.17 -13.90
N ALA A 134 -6.16 33.68 -14.26
CA ALA A 134 -5.21 34.44 -15.07
C ALA A 134 -5.78 34.86 -16.43
N ARG A 135 -6.60 33.99 -17.05
CA ARG A 135 -7.30 34.31 -18.30
C ARG A 135 -8.37 35.38 -18.11
N GLU A 136 -9.19 35.26 -17.07
CA GLU A 136 -10.25 36.24 -16.73
C GLU A 136 -9.64 37.62 -16.48
N GLU A 137 -8.60 37.71 -15.66
CA GLU A 137 -7.96 38.99 -15.35
C GLU A 137 -7.29 39.63 -16.58
N ARG A 138 -6.76 38.83 -17.53
CA ARG A 138 -6.25 39.36 -18.80
C ARG A 138 -7.36 39.93 -19.69
N LEU A 139 -8.56 39.33 -19.66
CA LEU A 139 -9.72 39.88 -20.38
C LEU A 139 -10.20 41.18 -19.73
N GLU A 140 -10.19 41.25 -18.40
CA GLU A 140 -10.52 42.48 -17.68
C GLU A 140 -9.50 43.59 -17.95
N LEU A 141 -8.21 43.27 -18.01
CA LEU A 141 -7.16 44.25 -18.32
C LEU A 141 -7.41 44.98 -19.64
N ASN A 142 -7.94 44.30 -20.66
CA ASN A 142 -8.27 44.91 -21.95
C ASN A 142 -9.43 45.92 -21.88
N LYS A 143 -10.24 45.88 -20.82
CA LYS A 143 -11.39 46.78 -20.60
C LYS A 143 -11.05 47.96 -19.70
N VAL A 144 -9.92 47.94 -19.01
CA VAL A 144 -9.53 48.96 -18.04
C VAL A 144 -9.02 50.22 -18.74
N VAL A 145 -9.65 51.36 -18.46
CA VAL A 145 -9.25 52.68 -18.99
C VAL A 145 -8.21 53.38 -18.10
N SER A 146 -8.30 53.18 -16.77
CA SER A 146 -7.36 53.80 -15.82
C SER A 146 -6.00 53.13 -15.85
N LYS A 147 -4.96 53.89 -16.16
CA LYS A 147 -3.57 53.41 -16.16
C LYS A 147 -3.13 52.84 -14.80
N GLU A 148 -3.52 53.50 -13.70
CA GLU A 148 -3.21 53.02 -12.35
C GLU A 148 -3.83 51.64 -12.07
N HIS A 149 -5.09 51.45 -12.48
CA HIS A 149 -5.77 50.17 -12.29
C HIS A 149 -5.16 49.08 -13.17
N ALA A 150 -4.80 49.41 -14.42
CA ALA A 150 -4.15 48.49 -15.34
C ALA A 150 -2.79 48.00 -14.79
N ASP A 151 -1.97 48.91 -14.25
CA ASP A 151 -0.68 48.58 -13.63
C ASP A 151 -0.85 47.64 -12.42
N CYS A 152 -1.85 47.89 -11.58
CA CYS A 152 -2.19 47.02 -10.45
C CYS A 152 -2.59 45.61 -10.95
N LEU A 153 -3.45 45.54 -11.96
CA LEU A 153 -3.96 44.29 -12.50
C LEU A 153 -2.86 43.45 -13.17
N GLN A 154 -1.92 44.09 -13.86
CA GLN A 154 -0.74 43.42 -14.42
C GLN A 154 0.11 42.74 -13.33
N ARG A 155 0.31 43.39 -12.17
CA ARG A 155 1.02 42.76 -11.04
C ARG A 155 0.29 41.53 -10.51
N TYR A 156 -1.04 41.59 -10.46
CA TYR A 156 -1.86 40.45 -10.04
C TYR A 156 -1.76 39.28 -11.04
N ILE A 157 -1.84 39.57 -12.34
CA ILE A 157 -1.65 38.56 -13.40
C ILE A 157 -0.27 37.92 -13.30
N ALA A 158 0.79 38.71 -13.06
CA ALA A 158 2.15 38.20 -12.88
C ALA A 158 2.26 37.26 -11.67
N LEU A 159 1.56 37.53 -10.57
CA LEU A 159 1.48 36.61 -9.43
C LEU A 159 0.78 35.30 -9.82
N LEU A 160 -0.36 35.37 -10.52
CA LEU A 160 -1.06 34.18 -10.99
C LEU A 160 -0.17 33.34 -11.92
N ASP A 161 0.50 33.97 -12.89
CA ASP A 161 1.42 33.31 -13.82
C ASP A 161 2.61 32.67 -13.10
N TYR A 162 3.15 33.32 -12.08
CA TYR A 162 4.19 32.74 -11.22
C TYR A 162 3.70 31.47 -10.51
N LEU A 163 2.49 31.49 -9.93
CA LEU A 163 1.91 30.32 -9.26
C LEU A 163 1.59 29.19 -10.25
N VAL A 164 1.04 29.52 -11.42
CA VAL A 164 0.84 28.55 -12.52
C VAL A 164 2.17 27.92 -12.89
N GLY A 165 3.22 28.71 -13.11
CA GLY A 165 4.54 28.23 -13.50
C GLY A 165 5.22 27.36 -12.44
N LEU A 166 4.94 27.55 -11.15
CA LEU A 166 5.41 26.64 -10.09
C LEU A 166 4.76 25.26 -10.21
N LEU A 167 3.44 25.20 -10.40
CA LEU A 167 2.71 23.94 -10.50
C LEU A 167 2.96 23.25 -11.84
N ASP A 168 3.14 24.00 -12.93
CA ASP A 168 3.37 23.48 -14.27
C ASP A 168 4.64 22.62 -14.38
N LYS A 169 5.64 22.91 -13.53
CA LYS A 169 6.92 22.18 -13.43
C LYS A 169 6.83 20.86 -12.66
N THR A 170 5.69 20.57 -12.04
CA THR A 170 5.53 19.33 -11.27
C THR A 170 5.15 18.16 -12.16
N ARG A 171 5.65 16.97 -11.83
CA ARG A 171 5.32 15.73 -12.55
C ARG A 171 3.84 15.38 -12.43
N LEU A 172 3.19 15.72 -11.30
CA LEU A 172 1.75 15.52 -11.12
C LEU A 172 0.94 16.27 -12.19
N ILE A 173 1.25 17.55 -12.41
CA ILE A 173 0.57 18.36 -13.43
C ILE A 173 0.95 17.90 -14.84
N ALA A 174 2.20 17.51 -15.08
CA ALA A 174 2.62 16.96 -16.37
C ALA A 174 1.81 15.71 -16.77
N LEU A 175 1.55 14.80 -15.82
CA LEU A 175 0.71 13.61 -16.03
C LEU A 175 -0.78 13.95 -16.18
N ALA A 176 -1.26 15.00 -15.52
CA ALA A 176 -2.66 15.43 -15.59
C ALA A 176 -3.00 16.18 -16.89
N LYS A 177 -2.06 16.94 -17.47
CA LYS A 177 -2.25 17.83 -18.64
C LYS A 177 -3.04 17.20 -19.81
N PRO A 178 -2.73 15.97 -20.28
CA PRO A 178 -3.45 15.34 -21.39
C PRO A 178 -4.94 15.08 -21.09
N HIS A 179 -5.34 15.07 -19.82
CA HIS A 179 -6.67 14.73 -19.36
C HIS A 179 -7.47 15.94 -18.83
N LEU A 180 -6.99 17.17 -19.05
CA LEU A 180 -7.66 18.39 -18.56
C LEU A 180 -8.81 18.88 -19.45
N VAL A 181 -8.98 18.32 -20.66
CA VAL A 181 -10.08 18.70 -21.55
C VAL A 181 -11.41 18.24 -20.93
N GLY A 182 -12.34 19.17 -20.71
CA GLY A 182 -13.62 18.89 -20.06
C GLY A 182 -13.53 18.73 -18.53
N TYR A 183 -12.37 19.01 -17.92
CA TYR A 183 -12.18 18.85 -16.48
C TYR A 183 -13.01 19.86 -15.65
N SER A 184 -13.71 19.33 -14.65
CA SER A 184 -14.44 20.08 -13.64
C SER A 184 -13.68 20.05 -12.32
N ILE A 185 -13.57 21.21 -11.66
CA ILE A 185 -12.90 21.31 -10.35
C ILE A 185 -13.65 20.42 -9.35
N GLY A 186 -12.91 19.62 -8.59
CA GLY A 186 -13.48 18.62 -7.68
C GLY A 186 -13.66 17.23 -8.31
N ASP A 187 -13.56 17.09 -9.64
CA ASP A 187 -13.44 15.76 -10.25
C ASP A 187 -12.08 15.15 -9.89
N ARG A 188 -12.12 13.92 -9.38
CA ARG A 188 -10.94 13.16 -8.97
C ARG A 188 -10.60 12.01 -9.91
N SER A 189 -11.30 11.88 -11.03
CA SER A 189 -11.06 10.84 -12.05
C SER A 189 -9.60 10.80 -12.55
N ILE A 190 -8.95 11.96 -12.63
CA ILE A 190 -7.53 12.08 -13.01
C ILE A 190 -6.62 11.44 -11.94
N TYR A 191 -6.92 11.63 -10.66
CA TYR A 191 -6.11 11.05 -9.58
C TYR A 191 -6.15 9.53 -9.58
N ARG A 192 -7.30 8.90 -9.88
CA ARG A 192 -7.43 7.44 -9.99
C ARG A 192 -6.58 6.83 -11.12
N ARG A 193 -6.22 7.64 -12.13
CA ARG A 193 -5.32 7.20 -13.21
C ARG A 193 -3.86 7.25 -12.78
N ILE A 194 -3.52 8.17 -11.88
CA ILE A 194 -2.15 8.49 -11.46
C ILE A 194 -1.75 7.69 -10.22
N PHE A 195 -2.64 7.62 -9.23
CA PHE A 195 -2.43 6.91 -7.98
C PHE A 195 -3.16 5.58 -7.99
N ARG A 196 -2.41 4.53 -7.66
CA ARG A 196 -2.87 3.15 -7.55
C ARG A 196 -2.23 2.57 -6.30
N PRO A 197 -2.88 2.69 -5.14
CA PRO A 197 -2.35 2.10 -3.92
C PRO A 197 -2.32 0.58 -4.04
N VAL A 198 -1.30 -0.02 -3.43
CA VAL A 198 -1.33 -1.46 -3.13
C VAL A 198 -2.17 -1.62 -1.88
N ILE A 199 -3.38 -2.16 -2.03
CA ILE A 199 -4.29 -2.43 -0.92
C ILE A 199 -3.99 -3.82 -0.39
N LYS A 200 -3.50 -3.89 0.83
CA LYS A 200 -3.26 -5.16 1.51
C LYS A 200 -4.26 -5.35 2.63
N PRO A 201 -4.80 -6.56 2.77
CA PRO A 201 -5.37 -6.94 4.04
C PRO A 201 -4.26 -6.95 5.10
N ASP A 202 -4.47 -6.27 6.22
CA ASP A 202 -3.55 -6.17 7.39
C ASP A 202 -3.08 -7.56 7.91
N PHE A 203 -3.82 -8.64 7.62
CA PHE A 203 -3.39 -10.00 7.99
C PHE A 203 -2.53 -10.73 6.94
N MET A 204 -2.55 -10.31 5.68
CA MET A 204 -1.82 -10.98 4.60
C MET A 204 -0.41 -10.40 4.52
N PHE A 205 0.49 -10.96 5.33
CA PHE A 205 1.88 -10.53 5.34
C PHE A 205 2.62 -10.81 4.03
N THR A 206 2.02 -11.54 3.08
CA THR A 206 2.57 -11.73 1.74
C THR A 206 1.98 -10.70 0.79
N LYS A 207 2.80 -9.87 0.13
CA LYS A 207 2.29 -8.93 -0.89
C LYS A 207 1.85 -9.75 -2.10
N LEU A 208 0.55 -9.89 -2.32
CA LEU A 208 0.00 -10.47 -3.53
C LEU A 208 -0.28 -9.37 -4.57
N MET A 209 0.19 -9.52 -5.79
CA MET A 209 -0.28 -8.68 -6.91
C MET A 209 -1.63 -9.24 -7.39
N ALA A 210 -2.74 -8.63 -6.95
CA ALA A 210 -4.10 -9.11 -7.24
C ALA A 210 -4.62 -8.78 -8.67
N SER A 211 -3.89 -7.98 -9.45
CA SER A 211 -4.27 -7.59 -10.80
C SER A 211 -3.52 -8.40 -11.86
N TYR A 212 -4.24 -8.90 -12.86
CA TYR A 212 -3.60 -9.48 -14.05
C TYR A 212 -2.74 -8.44 -14.78
N PRO A 213 -1.54 -8.80 -15.28
CA PRO A 213 -0.74 -7.90 -16.09
C PRO A 213 -1.46 -7.63 -17.43
N ALA A 214 -1.62 -6.35 -17.79
CA ALA A 214 -2.45 -5.94 -18.94
C ALA A 214 -1.95 -6.46 -20.31
N GLU A 215 -0.68 -6.83 -20.42
CA GLU A 215 -0.07 -7.36 -21.66
C GLU A 215 0.21 -8.87 -21.58
N ALA A 216 -0.28 -9.56 -20.54
CA ALA A 216 -0.04 -11.00 -20.37
C ALA A 216 -1.12 -11.84 -21.04
N GLU A 217 -0.71 -12.93 -21.68
CA GLU A 217 -1.61 -13.91 -22.29
C GLU A 217 -1.83 -15.07 -21.31
N ALA A 218 -3.08 -15.32 -20.90
CA ALA A 218 -3.42 -16.48 -20.07
C ALA A 218 -3.39 -17.74 -20.94
N ILE A 219 -2.52 -18.69 -20.59
CA ILE A 219 -2.32 -19.93 -21.36
C ILE A 219 -2.91 -21.16 -20.68
N ASP A 220 -3.08 -21.13 -19.35
CA ASP A 220 -3.68 -22.22 -18.58
C ASP A 220 -4.33 -21.67 -17.31
N SER A 221 -5.38 -22.34 -16.84
CA SER A 221 -6.11 -21.97 -15.62
C SER A 221 -6.74 -23.21 -15.00
N TYR A 222 -6.49 -23.41 -13.71
CA TYR A 222 -6.99 -24.55 -12.96
C TYR A 222 -7.14 -24.22 -11.47
N TYR A 223 -7.79 -25.12 -10.74
CA TYR A 223 -8.00 -25.00 -9.30
C TYR A 223 -7.15 -26.00 -8.52
N VAL A 224 -6.55 -25.53 -7.44
CA VAL A 224 -5.86 -26.34 -6.43
C VAL A 224 -6.63 -26.19 -5.12
N GLY A 225 -7.53 -27.13 -4.84
CA GLY A 225 -8.53 -26.97 -3.79
C GLY A 225 -9.46 -25.79 -4.09
N GLU A 226 -9.51 -24.79 -3.21
CA GLU A 226 -10.28 -23.54 -3.41
C GLU A 226 -9.45 -22.40 -4.00
N THR A 227 -8.17 -22.64 -4.26
CA THR A 227 -7.25 -21.66 -4.83
C THR A 227 -7.31 -21.71 -6.34
N GLU A 228 -7.41 -20.54 -6.97
CA GLU A 228 -7.34 -20.40 -8.42
C GLU A 228 -5.91 -20.13 -8.85
N VAL A 229 -5.43 -20.91 -9.81
CA VAL A 229 -4.10 -20.77 -10.41
C VAL A 229 -4.28 -20.44 -11.89
N THR A 230 -3.58 -19.41 -12.36
CA THR A 230 -3.56 -19.04 -13.78
C THR A 230 -2.12 -18.85 -14.22
N ILE A 231 -1.74 -19.51 -15.32
CA ILE A 231 -0.43 -19.39 -15.93
C ILE A 231 -0.49 -18.34 -17.03
N PHE A 232 0.39 -17.35 -16.93
CA PHE A 232 0.49 -16.26 -17.87
C PHE A 232 1.81 -16.30 -18.62
N LYS A 233 1.75 -16.10 -19.94
CA LYS A 233 2.91 -15.79 -20.77
C LYS A 233 3.13 -14.28 -20.79
N LEU A 234 4.31 -13.85 -20.35
CA LEU A 234 4.68 -12.44 -20.31
C LEU A 234 5.41 -12.03 -21.60
N PRO A 235 5.18 -10.81 -22.11
CA PRO A 235 5.92 -10.31 -23.25
C PRO A 235 7.38 -10.05 -22.85
N ARG A 236 8.33 -10.44 -23.71
CA ARG A 236 9.78 -10.19 -23.56
C ARG A 236 10.47 -10.93 -22.40
N THR A 237 9.85 -11.95 -21.82
CA THR A 237 10.51 -12.87 -20.88
C THR A 237 10.28 -14.31 -21.32
N THR A 238 11.24 -15.19 -20.99
CA THR A 238 11.08 -16.65 -21.19
C THR A 238 10.36 -17.31 -20.02
N GLN A 239 10.33 -16.65 -18.85
CA GLN A 239 9.63 -17.12 -17.66
C GLN A 239 8.13 -16.87 -17.77
N TYR A 240 7.36 -17.84 -17.30
CA TYR A 240 5.92 -17.71 -17.10
C TYR A 240 5.60 -17.10 -15.73
N LEU A 241 4.43 -16.50 -15.61
CA LEU A 241 3.88 -16.04 -14.34
C LEU A 241 2.87 -17.06 -13.82
N TYR A 242 3.21 -17.70 -12.71
CA TYR A 242 2.34 -18.54 -11.90
C TYR A 242 1.52 -17.64 -10.97
N HIS A 243 0.32 -17.28 -11.39
CA HIS A 243 -0.54 -16.36 -10.66
C HIS A 243 -1.53 -17.11 -9.77
N VAL A 244 -1.45 -16.88 -8.46
CA VAL A 244 -2.27 -17.55 -7.45
C VAL A 244 -3.27 -16.58 -6.84
N ILE A 245 -4.54 -16.97 -6.78
CA ILE A 245 -5.59 -16.24 -6.07
C ILE A 245 -6.22 -17.21 -5.05
N PRO A 246 -5.76 -17.16 -3.79
CA PRO A 246 -6.25 -18.06 -2.75
C PRO A 246 -7.58 -17.52 -2.16
N PRO A 247 -8.39 -18.36 -1.50
CA PRO A 247 -9.76 -18.01 -1.08
C PRO A 247 -9.84 -16.81 -0.12
N GLU A 248 -8.76 -16.50 0.59
CA GLU A 248 -8.60 -15.35 1.48
C GLU A 248 -8.91 -14.02 0.79
N PHE A 249 -8.58 -13.89 -0.50
CA PHE A 249 -8.84 -12.67 -1.29
C PHE A 249 -10.28 -12.57 -1.77
N LYS A 250 -11.03 -13.68 -1.72
CA LYS A 250 -12.45 -13.77 -2.09
C LYS A 250 -13.37 -13.66 -0.87
N LEU A 251 -12.81 -13.51 0.34
CA LEU A 251 -13.58 -13.35 1.57
C LEU A 251 -14.39 -12.05 1.57
N LYS A 252 -15.59 -12.13 2.18
CA LYS A 252 -16.41 -10.95 2.48
C LYS A 252 -15.78 -10.14 3.61
N GLU A 253 -16.13 -8.86 3.68
CA GLU A 253 -15.62 -7.93 4.71
C GLU A 253 -15.90 -8.44 6.14
N ASP A 254 -17.10 -8.94 6.40
CA ASP A 254 -17.49 -9.46 7.72
C ASP A 254 -16.62 -10.65 8.15
N HIS A 255 -16.32 -11.56 7.22
CA HIS A 255 -15.49 -12.74 7.48
C HIS A 255 -14.03 -12.34 7.75
N TYR A 256 -13.55 -11.33 7.02
CA TYR A 256 -12.23 -10.75 7.19
C TYR A 256 -12.04 -10.16 8.60
N ASP A 257 -13.01 -9.36 9.05
CA ASP A 257 -12.96 -8.68 10.35
C ASP A 257 -12.97 -9.67 11.53
N ILE A 258 -13.68 -10.80 11.41
CA ILE A 258 -13.64 -11.89 12.41
C ILE A 258 -12.26 -12.55 12.40
N LEU A 259 -11.75 -12.92 11.21
CA LEU A 259 -10.48 -13.63 11.07
C LEU A 259 -9.29 -12.83 11.61
N ASP A 260 -9.22 -11.53 11.31
CA ASP A 260 -8.14 -10.69 11.81
C ASP A 260 -8.19 -10.53 13.34
N THR A 261 -9.40 -10.36 13.90
CA THR A 261 -9.59 -10.31 15.35
C THR A 261 -9.12 -11.62 16.00
N ALA A 262 -9.54 -12.77 15.44
CA ALA A 262 -9.14 -14.09 15.93
C ALA A 262 -7.63 -14.27 15.91
N ARG A 263 -6.96 -13.84 14.82
CA ARG A 263 -5.50 -13.91 14.70
C ARG A 263 -4.79 -13.08 15.76
N ARG A 264 -5.23 -11.85 16.03
CA ARG A 264 -4.61 -11.00 17.08
C ARG A 264 -4.68 -11.70 18.44
N ILE A 265 -5.84 -12.26 18.78
CA ILE A 265 -6.05 -13.02 20.02
C ILE A 265 -5.13 -14.25 20.07
N MET A 266 -5.03 -15.01 18.98
CA MET A 266 -4.16 -16.19 18.92
C MET A 266 -2.67 -15.83 18.95
N ALA A 267 -2.27 -14.67 18.41
CA ALA A 267 -0.88 -14.23 18.41
C ALA A 267 -0.37 -13.83 19.80
N GLU A 268 -1.26 -13.41 20.70
CA GLU A 268 -0.93 -13.14 22.11
C GLU A 268 -0.61 -14.44 22.87
N HIS A 269 -1.17 -15.57 22.45
CA HIS A 269 -0.88 -16.88 23.01
C HIS A 269 0.35 -17.50 22.33
N LYS A 270 1.50 -17.43 22.99
CA LYS A 270 2.72 -18.11 22.53
C LYS A 270 2.73 -19.57 22.98
N PRO A 271 2.61 -20.56 22.06
CA PRO A 271 2.69 -21.97 22.42
C PRO A 271 4.04 -22.33 23.06
N THR A 272 4.03 -23.31 23.97
CA THR A 272 5.22 -23.75 24.70
C THR A 272 6.06 -24.73 23.86
N ARG A 273 7.38 -24.84 24.12
CA ARG A 273 8.27 -25.76 23.39
C ARG A 273 7.79 -27.22 23.36
N LYS A 274 7.02 -27.66 24.37
CA LYS A 274 6.49 -29.04 24.45
C LYS A 274 5.38 -29.31 23.43
N GLU A 275 4.63 -28.29 23.01
CA GLU A 275 3.52 -28.42 22.07
C GLU A 275 4.00 -28.59 20.61
N PHE A 276 5.27 -28.26 20.31
CA PHE A 276 5.87 -28.37 18.97
C PHE A 276 6.51 -29.72 18.66
N VAL A 277 6.59 -30.62 19.63
CA VAL A 277 7.15 -31.97 19.43
C VAL A 277 6.28 -32.79 18.47
N ASP A 278 4.99 -32.45 18.36
CA ASP A 278 4.03 -33.07 17.44
C ASP A 278 3.29 -31.98 16.61
N PRO A 279 3.80 -31.66 15.41
CA PRO A 279 3.20 -30.66 14.52
C PRO A 279 1.75 -30.97 14.12
N GLU A 280 1.38 -32.25 14.01
CA GLU A 280 0.01 -32.64 13.68
C GLU A 280 -0.94 -32.35 14.83
N ARG A 281 -0.55 -32.72 16.05
CA ARG A 281 -1.33 -32.43 17.26
C ARG A 281 -1.48 -30.92 17.46
N MET A 282 -0.40 -30.15 17.25
CA MET A 282 -0.47 -28.68 17.34
C MET A 282 -1.51 -28.12 16.36
N ARG A 283 -1.47 -28.52 15.09
CA ARG A 283 -2.46 -28.06 14.11
C ARG A 283 -3.89 -28.40 14.51
N ARG A 284 -4.13 -29.60 15.05
CA ARG A 284 -5.47 -30.00 15.52
C ARG A 284 -5.94 -29.13 16.69
N VAL A 285 -5.06 -28.83 17.65
CA VAL A 285 -5.39 -27.94 18.78
C VAL A 285 -5.71 -26.53 18.28
N PHE A 286 -4.86 -25.96 17.43
CA PHE A 286 -5.08 -24.63 16.85
C PHE A 286 -6.33 -24.58 15.97
N TYR A 287 -6.67 -25.67 15.29
CA TYR A 287 -7.92 -25.78 14.53
C TYR A 287 -9.13 -25.71 15.46
N ASN A 288 -9.17 -26.51 16.51
CA ASN A 288 -10.30 -26.54 17.44
C ASN A 288 -10.45 -25.19 18.16
N VAL A 289 -9.35 -24.67 18.72
CA VAL A 289 -9.34 -23.35 19.39
C VAL A 289 -9.72 -22.23 18.42
N GLY A 290 -9.20 -22.27 17.20
CA GLY A 290 -9.51 -21.28 16.17
C GLY A 290 -10.98 -21.34 15.74
N ARG A 291 -11.55 -22.54 15.60
CA ARG A 291 -12.96 -22.76 15.25
C ARG A 291 -13.88 -22.20 16.34
N ASP A 292 -13.61 -22.51 17.60
CA ASP A 292 -14.39 -22.02 18.74
C ASP A 292 -14.33 -20.49 18.83
N LEU A 293 -13.12 -19.93 18.72
CA LEU A 293 -12.91 -18.48 18.73
C LEU A 293 -13.62 -17.75 17.58
N LEU A 294 -13.56 -18.30 16.36
CA LEU A 294 -14.24 -17.73 15.20
C LEU A 294 -15.77 -17.78 15.37
N SER A 295 -16.29 -18.87 15.97
CA SER A 295 -17.72 -19.00 16.27
C SER A 295 -18.16 -17.96 17.29
N GLU A 296 -17.43 -17.81 18.40
CA GLU A 296 -17.73 -16.80 19.44
C GLU A 296 -17.69 -15.38 18.88
N LEU A 297 -16.66 -15.05 18.08
CA LEU A 297 -16.53 -13.74 17.45
C LEU A 297 -17.64 -13.46 16.43
N ALA A 298 -18.09 -14.48 15.71
CA ALA A 298 -19.22 -14.36 14.79
C ALA A 298 -20.53 -14.08 15.54
N GLU A 299 -20.77 -14.79 16.64
CA GLU A 299 -21.93 -14.57 17.52
C GLU A 299 -21.93 -13.16 18.12
N GLN A 300 -20.80 -12.70 18.67
CA GLN A 300 -20.65 -11.37 19.24
C GLN A 300 -20.92 -10.25 18.22
N LYS A 301 -20.53 -10.45 16.96
CA LYS A 301 -20.73 -9.50 15.87
C LYS A 301 -22.08 -9.67 15.15
N GLY A 302 -22.89 -10.66 15.54
CA GLY A 302 -24.18 -10.95 14.90
C GLY A 302 -24.05 -11.43 13.45
N ILE A 303 -22.93 -12.05 13.09
CA ILE A 303 -22.65 -12.54 11.73
C ILE A 303 -23.02 -14.02 11.67
N LEU A 304 -23.89 -14.38 10.72
CA LEU A 304 -24.30 -15.77 10.52
C LEU A 304 -23.29 -16.50 9.61
N LEU A 305 -22.38 -17.26 10.20
CA LEU A 305 -21.45 -18.13 9.48
C LEU A 305 -22.08 -19.49 9.22
N ARG A 306 -22.04 -19.97 7.97
CA ARG A 306 -22.36 -21.37 7.67
C ARG A 306 -21.17 -22.24 8.10
N GLU A 307 -21.42 -23.51 8.43
CA GLU A 307 -20.36 -24.49 8.76
C GLU A 307 -19.20 -24.48 7.75
N LYS A 308 -19.49 -24.41 6.44
CA LYS A 308 -18.46 -24.32 5.40
C LYS A 308 -17.62 -23.05 5.49
N ASP A 309 -18.23 -21.91 5.80
CA ASP A 309 -17.52 -20.64 5.92
C ASP A 309 -16.66 -20.64 7.20
N LEU A 310 -17.17 -21.23 8.28
CA LEU A 310 -16.43 -21.39 9.54
C LEU A 310 -15.21 -22.30 9.36
N ASP A 311 -15.37 -23.45 8.70
CA ASP A 311 -14.26 -24.36 8.41
C ASP A 311 -13.21 -23.69 7.51
N LEU A 312 -13.64 -22.96 6.47
CA LEU A 312 -12.74 -22.20 5.60
C LEU A 312 -11.93 -21.15 6.39
N LEU A 313 -12.61 -20.35 7.21
CA LEU A 313 -11.95 -19.33 8.04
C LEU A 313 -11.00 -19.97 9.05
N THR A 314 -11.38 -21.11 9.63
CA THR A 314 -10.51 -21.84 10.56
C THR A 314 -9.25 -22.34 9.86
N GLN A 315 -9.37 -22.90 8.65
CA GLN A 315 -8.22 -23.34 7.86
C GLN A 315 -7.27 -22.19 7.52
N ILE A 316 -7.84 -21.04 7.12
CA ILE A 316 -7.07 -19.82 6.86
C ILE A 316 -6.33 -19.38 8.13
N LEU A 317 -7.02 -19.31 9.26
CA LEU A 317 -6.45 -18.89 10.54
C LEU A 317 -5.27 -19.79 10.96
N VAL A 318 -5.43 -21.12 10.85
CA VAL A 318 -4.37 -22.09 11.16
C VAL A 318 -3.18 -21.95 10.22
N ARG A 319 -3.43 -21.71 8.93
CA ARG A 319 -2.39 -21.53 7.89
C ARG A 319 -1.47 -20.34 8.18
N TYR A 320 -2.01 -19.22 8.67
CA TYR A 320 -1.22 -18.01 8.98
C TYR A 320 -0.71 -17.92 10.43
N THR A 321 -1.21 -18.75 11.33
CA THR A 321 -0.72 -18.80 12.73
C THR A 321 0.42 -19.82 12.85
N VAL A 322 0.09 -21.11 12.82
CA VAL A 322 1.07 -22.20 12.99
C VAL A 322 1.62 -22.72 11.66
N GLY A 323 0.89 -22.55 10.56
CA GLY A 323 1.29 -22.99 9.23
C GLY A 323 2.38 -22.14 8.55
N PHE A 324 2.67 -22.46 7.29
CA PHE A 324 3.65 -21.77 6.43
C PHE A 324 2.99 -20.77 5.46
N GLY A 325 1.76 -20.32 5.73
CA GLY A 325 1.09 -19.31 4.91
C GLY A 325 0.85 -19.78 3.48
N LEU A 326 1.13 -18.91 2.51
CA LEU A 326 0.94 -19.21 1.08
C LEU A 326 1.90 -20.29 0.54
N ILE A 327 2.97 -20.63 1.23
CA ILE A 327 3.83 -21.76 0.84
C ILE A 327 3.03 -23.06 0.87
N GLU A 328 2.12 -23.24 1.85
CA GLU A 328 1.26 -24.42 1.91
C GLU A 328 0.30 -24.51 0.71
N VAL A 329 -0.11 -23.35 0.18
CA VAL A 329 -0.99 -23.27 -0.99
C VAL A 329 -0.25 -23.68 -2.26
N ILE A 330 1.00 -23.24 -2.42
CA ILE A 330 1.84 -23.63 -3.56
C ILE A 330 2.20 -25.11 -3.47
N LEU A 331 2.59 -25.61 -2.29
CA LEU A 331 2.94 -27.03 -2.09
C LEU A 331 1.75 -27.98 -2.27
N ALA A 332 0.52 -27.50 -2.18
CA ALA A 332 -0.67 -28.30 -2.48
C ALA A 332 -0.82 -28.59 -3.98
N ASP A 333 -0.15 -27.84 -4.85
CA ASP A 333 -0.17 -28.08 -6.29
C ASP A 333 0.85 -29.18 -6.67
N GLN A 334 0.33 -30.34 -7.10
CA GLN A 334 1.14 -31.48 -7.51
C GLN A 334 2.01 -31.22 -8.75
N ARG A 335 1.75 -30.14 -9.50
CA ARG A 335 2.57 -29.73 -10.64
C ARG A 335 3.80 -28.93 -10.23
N ILE A 336 3.90 -28.48 -8.98
CA ILE A 336 5.06 -27.76 -8.48
C ILE A 336 6.10 -28.75 -7.94
N GLN A 337 7.34 -28.58 -8.38
CA GLN A 337 8.47 -29.43 -8.00
C GLN A 337 9.34 -28.77 -6.94
N ASP A 338 9.75 -27.53 -7.18
CA ASP A 338 10.63 -26.76 -6.29
C ASP A 338 10.01 -25.37 -6.03
N ILE A 339 10.20 -24.83 -4.82
CA ILE A 339 9.88 -23.44 -4.47
C ILE A 339 11.16 -22.78 -3.97
N THR A 340 11.55 -21.66 -4.59
CA THR A 340 12.73 -20.88 -4.19
C THR A 340 12.31 -19.49 -3.72
N ILE A 341 12.82 -19.09 -2.55
CA ILE A 341 12.59 -17.77 -1.97
C ILE A 341 13.94 -17.11 -1.71
N ASN A 342 14.20 -16.02 -2.44
CA ASN A 342 15.46 -15.29 -2.38
C ASN A 342 15.33 -14.04 -1.49
N SER A 343 16.45 -13.62 -0.88
CA SER A 343 16.56 -12.31 -0.23
C SER A 343 16.92 -11.21 -1.24
N PRO A 344 16.53 -9.94 -1.01
CA PRO A 344 15.85 -9.41 0.17
C PRO A 344 14.32 -9.62 0.15
N MET A 345 13.76 -9.95 1.32
CA MET A 345 12.32 -10.12 1.52
C MET A 345 11.58 -8.81 1.28
N GLY A 346 10.39 -8.89 0.70
CA GLY A 346 9.52 -7.76 0.41
C GLY A 346 9.79 -7.08 -0.93
N MET A 347 10.86 -7.48 -1.64
CA MET A 347 11.22 -6.97 -2.97
C MET A 347 11.07 -8.00 -4.08
N LEU A 348 11.44 -9.25 -3.82
CA LEU A 348 11.43 -10.33 -4.81
C LEU A 348 10.22 -11.25 -4.60
N PRO A 349 9.58 -11.73 -5.67
CA PRO A 349 8.55 -12.76 -5.57
C PRO A 349 9.18 -14.12 -5.25
N MET A 350 8.33 -15.09 -4.86
CA MET A 350 8.72 -16.50 -4.85
C MET A 350 8.88 -16.98 -6.30
N PHE A 351 9.80 -17.92 -6.50
CA PHE A 351 10.00 -18.62 -7.77
C PHE A 351 9.60 -20.08 -7.59
N VAL A 352 9.01 -20.66 -8.61
CA VAL A 352 8.59 -22.07 -8.59
C VAL A 352 9.06 -22.77 -9.86
N VAL A 353 9.34 -24.06 -9.75
CA VAL A 353 9.56 -24.94 -10.90
C VAL A 353 8.27 -25.72 -11.13
N HIS A 354 7.57 -25.41 -12.21
CA HIS A 354 6.34 -26.07 -12.62
C HIS A 354 6.64 -27.20 -13.62
N ALA A 355 6.03 -28.37 -13.46
CA ALA A 355 6.30 -29.56 -14.28
C ALA A 355 6.14 -29.31 -15.79
N ASP A 356 5.07 -28.61 -16.18
CA ASP A 356 4.78 -28.32 -17.60
C ASP A 356 5.43 -27.04 -18.14
N TYR A 357 5.69 -26.04 -17.29
CA TYR A 357 6.09 -24.68 -17.70
C TYR A 357 7.50 -24.30 -17.27
N GLY A 358 8.21 -25.17 -16.55
CA GLY A 358 9.56 -24.90 -16.04
C GLY A 358 9.59 -23.76 -15.02
N ASP A 359 10.61 -22.92 -15.12
CA ASP A 359 10.83 -21.80 -14.18
C ASP A 359 9.75 -20.72 -14.32
N CYS A 360 8.98 -20.55 -13.26
CA CYS A 360 7.92 -19.54 -13.17
C CYS A 360 8.20 -18.53 -12.04
N ILE A 361 7.88 -17.27 -12.29
CA ILE A 361 7.75 -16.26 -11.24
C ILE A 361 6.35 -16.31 -10.65
N THR A 362 6.19 -16.01 -9.37
CA THR A 362 4.85 -15.93 -8.75
C THR A 362 4.41 -14.50 -8.53
N ASN A 363 3.11 -14.29 -8.26
CA ASN A 363 2.56 -13.02 -7.78
C ASN A 363 2.71 -12.83 -6.26
N ILE A 364 3.49 -13.68 -5.58
CA ILE A 364 3.58 -13.81 -4.14
C ILE A 364 4.93 -13.23 -3.67
N ILE A 365 4.92 -12.09 -2.97
CA ILE A 365 6.12 -11.45 -2.43
C ILE A 365 6.16 -11.59 -0.89
N PRO A 366 7.01 -12.46 -0.35
CA PRO A 366 7.10 -12.69 1.09
C PRO A 366 7.72 -11.50 1.82
N THR A 367 7.31 -11.27 3.07
CA THR A 367 7.90 -10.22 3.92
C THR A 367 8.93 -10.77 4.90
N ALA A 368 9.74 -9.86 5.45
CA ALA A 368 10.77 -10.22 6.43
C ALA A 368 10.17 -10.88 7.69
N ALA A 369 8.99 -10.43 8.14
CA ALA A 369 8.31 -11.01 9.30
C ALA A 369 7.86 -12.46 9.03
N GLU A 370 7.40 -12.78 7.82
CA GLU A 370 7.02 -14.14 7.43
C GLU A 370 8.24 -15.05 7.36
N ALA A 371 9.30 -14.61 6.70
CA ALA A 371 10.55 -15.34 6.61
C ALA A 371 11.07 -15.69 8.02
N GLU A 372 11.15 -14.71 8.92
CA GLU A 372 11.57 -14.96 10.31
C GLU A 372 10.62 -15.89 11.07
N GLY A 373 9.32 -15.79 10.81
CA GLY A 373 8.31 -16.70 11.33
C GLY A 373 8.54 -18.15 10.87
N TRP A 374 8.84 -18.37 9.59
CA TRP A 374 9.17 -19.68 9.04
C TRP A 374 10.48 -20.20 9.62
N ALA A 375 11.54 -19.38 9.66
CA ALA A 375 12.82 -19.75 10.26
C ALA A 375 12.67 -20.17 11.73
N SER A 376 11.86 -19.44 12.50
CA SER A 376 11.54 -19.78 13.88
C SER A 376 10.85 -21.13 14.00
N LYS A 377 9.84 -21.40 13.15
CA LYS A 377 9.15 -22.69 13.11
C LYS A 377 10.10 -23.83 12.71
N LEU A 378 10.97 -23.62 11.72
CA LEU A 378 11.94 -24.62 11.29
C LEU A 378 12.97 -24.96 12.38
N ARG A 379 13.48 -23.96 13.12
CA ARG A 379 14.34 -24.19 14.30
C ARG A 379 13.64 -25.05 15.35
N MET A 380 12.35 -24.79 15.58
CA MET A 380 11.56 -25.54 16.56
C MET A 380 11.27 -26.97 16.12
N ILE A 381 10.90 -27.18 14.84
CA ILE A 381 10.62 -28.50 14.26
C ILE A 381 11.90 -29.36 14.20
N SER A 382 13.00 -28.78 13.74
CA SER A 382 14.28 -29.49 13.58
C SER A 382 15.05 -29.70 14.88
N GLY A 383 14.78 -28.87 15.91
CA GLY A 383 15.58 -28.81 17.14
C GLY A 383 17.00 -28.27 16.94
N ARG A 384 17.31 -27.70 15.77
CA ARG A 384 18.64 -27.21 15.40
C ARG A 384 18.70 -25.68 15.37
N PRO A 385 19.86 -25.08 15.67
CA PRO A 385 20.03 -23.63 15.56
C PRO A 385 20.03 -23.17 14.09
N LEU A 386 19.71 -21.90 13.89
CA LEU A 386 19.90 -21.16 12.65
C LEU A 386 20.31 -19.74 13.05
N ASP A 387 21.60 -19.46 12.92
CA ASP A 387 22.28 -18.22 13.33
C ASP A 387 23.55 -18.01 12.48
N GLU A 388 24.31 -16.94 12.74
CA GLU A 388 25.51 -16.62 11.95
C GLU A 388 26.61 -17.70 12.03
N ALA A 389 26.66 -18.47 13.11
CA ALA A 389 27.62 -19.56 13.28
C ALA A 389 27.12 -20.86 12.61
N ASN A 390 25.80 -21.03 12.50
CA ASN A 390 25.12 -22.15 11.86
C ASN A 390 24.15 -21.62 10.77
N PRO A 391 24.67 -21.07 9.66
CA PRO A 391 23.87 -20.32 8.70
C PRO A 391 23.06 -21.20 7.75
N ILE A 392 23.05 -22.53 7.94
CA ILE A 392 22.31 -23.48 7.11
C ILE A 392 21.50 -24.38 8.04
N LEU A 393 20.22 -24.52 7.72
CA LEU A 393 19.34 -25.48 8.37
C LEU A 393 18.56 -26.28 7.32
N ASP A 394 18.87 -27.56 7.25
CA ASP A 394 18.08 -28.55 6.52
C ASP A 394 17.07 -29.19 7.47
N SER A 395 15.80 -29.18 7.06
CA SER A 395 14.71 -29.81 7.78
C SER A 395 13.70 -30.40 6.79
N GLU A 396 12.69 -31.04 7.33
CA GLU A 396 11.50 -31.46 6.61
C GLU A 396 10.27 -30.82 7.23
N ILE A 397 9.29 -30.53 6.39
CA ILE A 397 7.96 -30.11 6.82
C ILE A 397 6.94 -31.14 6.37
N ILE A 398 6.06 -31.50 7.30
CA ILE A 398 4.93 -32.38 7.06
C ILE A 398 3.67 -31.51 7.16
N LEU A 399 3.00 -31.34 6.03
CA LEU A 399 1.74 -30.63 5.90
C LEU A 399 0.63 -31.65 5.65
N PRO A 400 -0.65 -31.34 5.95
CA PRO A 400 -1.76 -32.23 5.64
C PRO A 400 -1.87 -32.56 4.14
N VAL A 401 -1.42 -31.63 3.30
CA VAL A 401 -1.54 -31.69 1.83
C VAL A 401 -0.26 -32.13 1.12
N ALA A 402 0.90 -31.99 1.77
CA ALA A 402 2.20 -32.18 1.13
C ALA A 402 3.31 -32.44 2.17
N ARG A 403 4.38 -33.10 1.72
CA ARG A 403 5.62 -33.25 2.47
C ARG A 403 6.73 -32.63 1.65
N ALA A 404 7.54 -31.77 2.25
CA ALA A 404 8.61 -31.08 1.54
C ALA A 404 9.89 -31.05 2.38
N ARG A 405 11.03 -31.27 1.74
CA ARG A 405 12.34 -30.97 2.30
C ARG A 405 12.59 -29.49 2.14
N VAL A 406 13.05 -28.85 3.21
CA VAL A 406 13.35 -27.42 3.21
C VAL A 406 14.79 -27.19 3.64
N CYS A 407 15.49 -26.39 2.84
CA CYS A 407 16.76 -25.80 3.21
C CYS A 407 16.52 -24.31 3.45
N VAL A 408 16.97 -23.80 4.60
CA VAL A 408 17.03 -22.36 4.87
C VAL A 408 18.48 -21.96 5.07
N ILE A 409 18.84 -20.84 4.45
CA ILE A 409 20.16 -20.22 4.56
C ILE A 409 20.02 -18.82 5.15
N ALA A 410 20.97 -18.45 6.00
CA ALA A 410 21.01 -17.19 6.74
C ALA A 410 22.34 -16.45 6.51
N PRO A 411 22.44 -15.15 6.90
CA PRO A 411 23.73 -14.46 6.94
C PRO A 411 24.76 -15.28 7.75
N PRO A 412 26.03 -15.34 7.33
CA PRO A 412 26.66 -14.54 6.26
C PRO A 412 26.53 -15.11 4.84
N LEU A 413 25.98 -16.33 4.66
CA LEU A 413 25.89 -16.98 3.33
C LEU A 413 24.93 -16.26 2.40
N THR A 414 23.88 -15.64 2.96
CA THR A 414 22.96 -14.76 2.24
C THR A 414 23.02 -13.35 2.83
N PRO A 415 23.84 -12.44 2.25
CA PRO A 415 24.11 -11.12 2.83
C PRO A 415 22.86 -10.24 3.03
N MET A 416 21.83 -10.47 2.21
CA MET A 416 20.60 -9.67 2.19
C MET A 416 19.47 -10.22 3.09
N GLY A 417 19.73 -11.27 3.88
CA GLY A 417 18.77 -11.90 4.77
C GLY A 417 18.48 -13.36 4.40
N LEU A 418 17.42 -13.94 4.99
CA LEU A 418 17.09 -15.36 4.86
C LEU A 418 16.76 -15.76 3.41
N GLY A 419 17.14 -16.98 3.02
CA GLY A 419 16.77 -17.61 1.75
C GLY A 419 16.25 -19.03 1.98
N TYR A 420 15.34 -19.50 1.14
CA TYR A 420 14.68 -20.81 1.30
C TYR A 420 14.61 -21.56 -0.02
N ALA A 421 14.75 -22.88 0.06
CA ALA A 421 14.44 -23.80 -1.01
C ALA A 421 13.58 -24.94 -0.46
N PHE A 422 12.43 -25.18 -1.08
CA PHE A 422 11.54 -26.30 -0.79
C PHE A 422 11.52 -27.25 -1.99
N ARG A 423 11.53 -28.55 -1.70
CA ARG A 423 11.48 -29.64 -2.69
C ARG A 423 10.61 -30.79 -2.20
#